data_AF-A0A8H4XTE6-F1
#
_entry.id   AF-A0A8H4XTE6-F1
#
_cell.length_a   1.000
_cell.length_b   1.000
_cell.length_c   1.000
_cell.angle_alpha   90.00
_cell.angle_beta   90.00
_cell.angle_gamma   90.00
#
_symmetry.space_group_name_H-M   'P 1'
#
loop_
_entity.id
_entity.type
_entity.pdbx_description
1 polymer ?
#
loop_
_entity_poly.entity_id
_entity_poly.type
_entity_poly.pdbx_seq_one_letter_code
_entity_poly.pdbx_strand_id
1 'polypeptide(L)'
;MFGFNKSNADVGRELEAKKRIASVQSISGTGANHLGAAFLTHHLKPKHVWVSIPTWANHHTIWELQGIERKGYPYFDAATCAFNFDGAIAVLENEAVEGDVILLHACAHNPTGVDPSKEQWEKIAEVCQRKRLFPFFDSAYQGFASGSADEDAWA
;
A
#
# COMPACT_ATOMS: atom_id res chain seq x y z
N MET A 1 19.60 23.86 12.61
CA MET A 1 18.92 24.92 11.82
C MET A 1 17.85 24.21 11.00
N PHE A 2 16.63 24.10 11.53
CA PHE A 2 15.54 23.35 10.91
C PHE A 2 14.73 24.26 9.98
N GLY A 3 14.42 23.78 8.78
CA GLY A 3 13.87 24.58 7.69
C GLY A 3 12.47 25.12 7.97
N PHE A 4 12.34 26.44 8.01
CA PHE A 4 11.08 27.20 8.10
C PHE A 4 10.75 27.94 6.79
N ASN A 5 11.03 27.35 5.63
CA ASN A 5 10.65 27.92 4.32
C ASN A 5 9.59 27.05 3.63
N LYS A 6 8.50 26.71 4.32
CA LYS A 6 7.27 26.26 3.64
C LYS A 6 6.50 27.51 3.22
N SER A 7 6.10 27.61 1.96
CA SER A 7 5.30 28.73 1.49
C SER A 7 3.91 28.69 2.13
N ASN A 8 3.21 29.83 2.21
CA ASN A 8 1.82 29.87 2.70
C ASN A 8 0.88 28.96 1.89
N ALA A 9 1.20 28.72 0.61
CA ALA A 9 0.45 27.79 -0.24
C ALA A 9 0.67 26.32 0.18
N ASP A 10 1.89 25.96 0.58
CA ASP A 10 2.22 24.62 1.08
C ASP A 10 1.53 24.34 2.42
N VAL A 11 1.49 25.34 3.30
CA VAL A 11 0.77 25.25 4.58
C VAL A 11 -0.74 25.09 4.34
N GLY A 12 -1.32 25.84 3.39
CA GLY A 12 -2.73 25.71 3.02
C GLY A 12 -3.08 24.31 2.49
N ARG A 13 -2.26 23.74 1.61
CA ARG A 13 -2.44 22.36 1.12
C ARG A 13 -2.31 21.32 2.22
N GLU A 14 -1.37 21.49 3.14
CA GLU A 14 -1.18 20.58 4.27
C GLU A 14 -2.40 20.59 5.21
N LEU A 15 -2.97 21.77 5.47
CA LEU A 15 -4.17 21.90 6.31
C LEU A 15 -5.41 21.25 5.66
N GLU A 16 -5.63 21.43 4.36
CA GLU A 16 -6.72 20.77 3.65
C GLU A 16 -6.53 19.25 3.55
N ALA A 17 -5.28 18.78 3.41
CA ALA A 17 -4.99 17.35 3.46
C ALA A 17 -5.33 16.76 4.83
N LYS A 18 -4.97 17.45 5.93
CA LYS A 18 -5.27 17.00 7.30
C LYS A 18 -6.75 16.81 7.58
N LYS A 19 -7.64 17.59 6.94
CA LYS A 19 -9.10 17.41 7.08
C LYS A 19 -9.62 16.08 6.51
N ARG A 20 -8.85 15.42 5.63
CA ARG A 20 -9.19 14.13 5.01
C ARG A 20 -8.52 12.94 5.70
N ILE A 21 -7.76 13.19 6.77
CA ILE A 21 -7.00 12.16 7.48
C ILE A 21 -7.68 11.90 8.82
N ALA A 22 -8.07 10.64 9.04
CA ALA A 22 -8.46 10.14 10.35
C ALA A 22 -7.33 9.26 10.88
N SER A 23 -6.86 9.55 12.08
CA SER A 23 -5.77 8.80 12.73
C SER A 23 -6.25 8.21 14.05
N VAL A 24 -5.96 6.94 14.26
CA VAL A 24 -6.24 6.23 15.51
C VAL A 24 -5.01 5.42 15.89
N GLN A 25 -4.65 5.47 17.18
CA GLN A 25 -3.54 4.67 17.70
C GLN A 25 -3.95 3.19 17.75
N SER A 26 -3.04 2.32 17.34
CA SER A 26 -3.22 0.86 17.36
C SER A 26 -2.00 0.16 17.99
N ILE A 27 -2.08 -1.16 18.15
CA ILE A 27 -0.97 -1.98 18.67
C ILE A 27 0.02 -2.28 17.55
N SER A 28 0.91 -1.31 17.29
CA SER A 28 1.94 -1.40 16.25
C SER A 28 1.35 -1.71 14.85
N GLY A 29 2.18 -2.20 13.92
CA GLY A 29 1.78 -2.51 12.54
C GLY A 29 0.73 -3.62 12.45
N THR A 30 0.86 -4.69 13.25
CA THR A 30 -0.12 -5.79 13.27
C THR A 30 -1.51 -5.31 13.70
N GLY A 31 -1.60 -4.51 14.76
CA GLY A 31 -2.86 -3.94 15.21
C GLY A 31 -3.45 -2.96 14.21
N ALA A 32 -2.62 -2.16 13.54
CA ALA A 32 -3.06 -1.27 12.46
C ALA A 32 -3.65 -2.04 11.28
N ASN A 33 -2.95 -3.07 10.81
CA ASN A 33 -3.40 -3.93 9.71
C ASN A 33 -4.71 -4.65 10.04
N HIS A 34 -4.83 -5.21 11.25
CA HIS A 34 -6.07 -5.86 11.70
C HIS A 34 -7.25 -4.88 11.77
N LEU A 35 -7.04 -3.71 12.40
CA LEU A 35 -8.08 -2.68 12.50
C LEU A 35 -8.51 -2.17 11.12
N GLY A 36 -7.56 -1.92 10.23
CA GLY A 36 -7.82 -1.49 8.86
C GLY A 36 -8.58 -2.53 8.05
N ALA A 37 -8.16 -3.80 8.11
CA ALA A 37 -8.84 -4.90 7.43
C ALA A 37 -10.28 -5.07 7.94
N ALA A 38 -10.50 -5.01 9.26
CA ALA A 38 -11.83 -5.08 9.85
C ALA A 38 -12.73 -3.90 9.44
N PHE A 39 -12.18 -2.68 9.46
CA PHE A 39 -12.89 -1.47 9.05
C PHE A 39 -13.31 -1.53 7.57
N LEU A 40 -12.38 -1.88 6.67
CA LEU A 40 -12.67 -2.00 5.25
C LEU A 40 -13.69 -3.11 4.97
N THR A 41 -13.55 -4.26 5.64
CA THR A 41 -14.52 -5.36 5.50
C THR A 41 -15.93 -4.94 5.92
N HIS A 42 -16.05 -4.18 7.01
CA HIS A 42 -17.35 -3.74 7.51
C HIS A 42 -17.99 -2.65 6.63
N HIS A 43 -17.19 -1.70 6.15
CA HIS A 43 -17.70 -0.49 5.48
C HIS A 43 -17.57 -0.51 3.96
N LEU A 44 -16.40 -0.89 3.43
CA LEU A 44 -16.17 -1.00 1.98
C LEU A 44 -16.76 -2.30 1.41
N LYS A 45 -16.77 -3.39 2.20
CA LYS A 45 -17.24 -4.72 1.80
C LYS A 45 -16.59 -5.21 0.49
N PRO A 46 -15.25 -5.20 0.41
CA PRO A 46 -14.55 -5.61 -0.80
C PRO A 46 -14.86 -7.08 -1.12
N LYS A 47 -14.86 -7.43 -2.41
CA LYS A 47 -15.01 -8.82 -2.83
C LYS A 47 -13.71 -9.59 -2.59
N HIS A 48 -12.57 -8.98 -2.92
CA HIS A 48 -11.26 -9.56 -2.70
C HIS A 48 -10.28 -8.57 -2.08
N VAL A 49 -9.24 -9.13 -1.45
CA VAL A 49 -8.00 -8.43 -1.13
C VAL A 49 -6.85 -9.01 -1.97
N TRP A 50 -6.14 -8.14 -2.68
CA TRP A 50 -4.98 -8.46 -3.49
C TRP A 50 -3.70 -8.29 -2.67
N VAL A 51 -2.91 -9.35 -2.56
CA VAL A 51 -1.67 -9.39 -1.75
C VAL A 51 -0.51 -9.86 -2.62
N SER A 52 0.67 -9.25 -2.47
CA SER A 52 1.85 -9.62 -3.27
C SER A 52 2.27 -11.07 -3.03
N ILE A 53 2.82 -11.70 -4.07
CA ILE A 53 3.45 -13.03 -3.99
C ILE A 53 4.97 -12.86 -4.19
N PRO A 54 5.80 -13.07 -3.15
CA PRO A 54 5.43 -13.30 -1.73
C PRO A 54 5.10 -11.98 -0.99
N THR A 55 4.74 -12.09 0.30
CA THR A 55 4.51 -10.97 1.23
C THR A 55 4.89 -11.36 2.67
N TRP A 56 4.86 -10.42 3.62
CA TRP A 56 4.88 -10.70 5.05
C TRP A 56 3.79 -11.72 5.44
N ALA A 57 4.20 -12.82 6.09
CA ALA A 57 3.34 -13.99 6.30
C ALA A 57 2.03 -13.67 7.06
N ASN A 58 2.05 -12.74 8.02
CA ASN A 58 0.88 -12.43 8.83
C ASN A 58 -0.24 -11.72 8.04
N HIS A 59 0.05 -11.13 6.87
CA HIS A 59 -1.00 -10.59 6.00
C HIS A 59 -2.05 -11.65 5.67
N HIS A 60 -1.65 -12.92 5.52
CA HIS A 60 -2.59 -14.01 5.26
C HIS A 60 -3.58 -14.18 6.40
N THR A 61 -3.09 -14.37 7.63
CA THR A 61 -3.94 -14.56 8.81
C THR A 61 -4.83 -13.35 9.09
N ILE A 62 -4.31 -12.13 8.95
CA ILE A 62 -5.07 -10.90 9.25
C ILE A 62 -6.32 -10.80 8.37
N TRP A 63 -6.17 -11.02 7.06
CA TRP A 63 -7.27 -10.92 6.11
C TRP A 63 -8.19 -12.14 6.12
N GLU A 64 -7.65 -13.34 6.37
CA GLU A 64 -8.45 -14.56 6.57
C GLU A 64 -9.42 -14.41 7.75
N LEU A 65 -8.96 -13.80 8.86
CA LEU A 65 -9.82 -13.53 10.03
C LEU A 65 -10.99 -12.59 9.72
N GLN A 66 -10.93 -11.82 8.63
CA GLN A 66 -12.05 -10.95 8.20
C GLN A 66 -13.03 -11.67 7.25
N GLY A 67 -12.73 -12.90 6.83
CA GLY A 67 -13.58 -13.66 5.90
C GLY A 67 -13.60 -13.12 4.47
N ILE A 68 -12.63 -12.29 4.09
CA ILE A 68 -12.47 -11.78 2.72
C ILE A 68 -11.62 -12.74 1.90
N GLU A 69 -12.01 -12.98 0.65
CA GLU A 69 -11.23 -13.80 -0.27
C GLU A 69 -9.89 -13.11 -0.60
N ARG A 70 -8.79 -13.77 -0.28
CA ARG A 70 -7.45 -13.29 -0.62
C ARG A 70 -7.04 -13.80 -2.00
N LYS A 71 -6.67 -12.87 -2.88
CA LYS A 71 -6.03 -13.14 -4.16
C LYS A 71 -4.59 -12.66 -4.16
N GLY A 72 -3.77 -13.27 -5.00
CA GLY A 72 -2.36 -12.94 -5.11
C GLY A 72 -2.04 -12.24 -6.42
N TYR A 73 -1.12 -11.28 -6.41
CA TYR A 73 -0.53 -10.71 -7.63
C TYR A 73 0.97 -10.98 -7.69
N PRO A 74 1.55 -11.26 -8.88
CA PRO A 74 2.99 -11.44 -9.04
C PRO A 74 3.75 -10.22 -8.51
N TYR A 75 4.83 -10.45 -7.77
CA TYR A 75 5.63 -9.36 -7.21
C TYR A 75 7.12 -9.51 -7.48
N PHE A 76 7.73 -10.64 -7.13
CA PHE A 76 9.17 -10.83 -7.32
C PHE A 76 9.46 -11.67 -8.57
N ASP A 77 10.30 -11.16 -9.46
CA ASP A 77 10.87 -11.93 -10.55
C ASP A 77 12.25 -12.47 -10.14
N ALA A 78 12.35 -13.79 -9.99
CA ALA A 78 13.58 -14.47 -9.59
C ALA A 78 14.68 -14.44 -10.66
N ALA A 79 14.35 -14.23 -11.93
CA ALA A 79 15.34 -14.14 -13.01
C ALA A 79 16.06 -12.79 -13.00
N THR A 80 15.34 -11.72 -12.68
CA THR A 80 15.85 -10.34 -12.67
C THR A 80 16.15 -9.81 -11.28
N CYS A 81 15.73 -10.52 -10.22
CA CYS A 81 15.74 -10.05 -8.83
C CYS A 81 15.06 -8.69 -8.65
N ALA A 82 14.02 -8.42 -9.45
CA ALA A 82 13.32 -7.15 -9.52
C ALA A 82 11.82 -7.31 -9.30
N PHE A 83 11.13 -6.18 -9.14
CA PHE A 83 9.68 -6.15 -9.10
C PHE A 83 9.12 -6.54 -10.47
N ASN A 84 8.31 -7.60 -10.50
CA ASN A 84 7.58 -8.08 -11.67
C ASN A 84 6.39 -7.16 -11.98
N PHE A 85 6.71 -5.95 -12.43
CA PHE A 85 5.74 -4.90 -12.72
C PHE A 85 4.70 -5.34 -13.76
N ASP A 86 5.16 -5.89 -14.89
CA ASP A 86 4.27 -6.29 -15.99
C ASP A 86 3.29 -7.39 -15.54
N GLY A 87 3.78 -8.38 -14.77
CA GLY A 87 2.94 -9.42 -14.20
C GLY A 87 1.94 -8.90 -13.17
N ALA A 88 2.37 -8.00 -12.29
CA ALA A 88 1.51 -7.37 -11.29
C ALA A 88 0.35 -6.60 -11.97
N ILE A 89 0.69 -5.70 -12.90
CA ILE A 89 -0.28 -4.87 -13.60
C ILE A 89 -1.22 -5.72 -14.45
N ALA A 90 -0.70 -6.71 -15.19
CA ALA A 90 -1.55 -7.58 -16.01
C ALA A 90 -2.61 -8.33 -15.17
N VAL A 91 -2.24 -8.88 -14.03
CA VAL A 91 -3.19 -9.58 -13.14
C VAL A 91 -4.22 -8.60 -12.56
N LEU A 92 -3.78 -7.45 -12.05
CA LEU A 92 -4.68 -6.45 -11.49
C LEU A 92 -5.64 -5.91 -12.55
N GLU A 93 -5.17 -5.60 -13.76
CA GLU A 93 -6.01 -5.12 -14.87
C GLU A 93 -7.07 -6.15 -15.29
N ASN A 94 -6.70 -7.41 -15.36
CA ASN A 94 -7.60 -8.45 -15.90
C ASN A 94 -8.57 -9.00 -14.84
N GLU A 95 -8.14 -9.10 -13.58
CA GLU A 95 -8.85 -9.87 -12.58
C GLU A 95 -9.43 -9.06 -11.42
N ALA A 96 -8.82 -7.91 -11.08
CA ALA A 96 -9.34 -7.07 -10.00
C ALA A 96 -10.64 -6.38 -10.43
N VAL A 97 -11.58 -6.26 -9.49
CA VAL A 97 -12.88 -5.62 -9.72
C VAL A 97 -13.01 -4.35 -8.88
N GLU A 98 -13.93 -3.46 -9.28
CA GLU A 98 -14.22 -2.24 -8.53
C GLU A 98 -14.49 -2.54 -7.05
N GLY A 99 -13.87 -1.76 -6.16
CA GLY A 99 -14.00 -1.90 -4.72
C GLY A 99 -13.10 -2.96 -4.09
N ASP A 100 -12.35 -3.75 -4.86
CA ASP A 100 -11.31 -4.62 -4.30
C ASP A 100 -10.23 -3.80 -3.57
N VAL A 101 -9.68 -4.38 -2.52
CA VAL A 101 -8.55 -3.80 -1.77
C VAL A 101 -7.25 -4.33 -2.36
N ILE A 102 -6.25 -3.46 -2.54
CA ILE A 102 -4.88 -3.87 -2.86
C ILE A 102 -3.96 -3.54 -1.68
N LEU A 103 -3.32 -4.57 -1.12
CA LEU A 103 -2.34 -4.41 -0.06
C LEU A 103 -0.95 -4.14 -0.67
N LEU A 104 -0.36 -3.03 -0.26
CA LEU A 104 0.89 -2.50 -0.78
C LEU A 104 1.88 -2.27 0.37
N HIS A 105 3.13 -2.66 0.21
CA HIS A 105 4.20 -2.27 1.14
C HIS A 105 4.67 -0.88 0.70
N ALA A 106 4.67 0.10 1.59
CA ALA A 106 5.03 1.48 1.23
C ALA A 106 6.49 1.60 0.77
N CYS A 107 7.38 0.84 1.42
CA CYS A 107 8.81 0.75 1.12
C CYS A 107 9.39 -0.48 1.82
N ALA A 108 10.60 -0.88 1.43
CA ALA A 108 11.34 -2.02 1.97
C ALA A 108 10.47 -3.28 2.07
N HIS A 109 9.90 -3.69 0.93
CA HIS A 109 8.98 -4.82 0.84
C HIS A 109 9.46 -6.04 1.62
N ASN A 110 8.60 -6.60 2.48
CA ASN A 110 8.87 -7.83 3.19
C ASN A 110 8.16 -9.01 2.49
N PRO A 111 8.88 -10.09 2.08
CA PRO A 111 10.27 -10.41 2.43
C PRO A 111 11.31 -10.04 1.37
N THR A 112 10.91 -9.47 0.23
CA THR A 112 11.77 -9.45 -0.98
C THR A 112 12.88 -8.40 -0.91
N GLY A 113 12.65 -7.30 -0.20
CA GLY A 113 13.51 -6.12 -0.17
C GLY A 113 13.51 -5.32 -1.47
N VAL A 114 12.59 -5.63 -2.41
CA VAL A 114 12.52 -4.98 -3.73
C VAL A 114 11.28 -4.10 -3.79
N ASP A 115 11.46 -2.83 -4.10
CA ASP A 115 10.37 -1.86 -4.22
C ASP A 115 10.16 -1.42 -5.67
N PRO A 116 8.93 -1.02 -6.06
CA PRO A 116 8.67 -0.40 -7.36
C PRO A 116 9.45 0.91 -7.51
N SER A 117 9.86 1.23 -8.74
CA SER A 117 10.39 2.56 -9.06
C SER A 117 9.31 3.64 -8.89
N LYS A 118 9.72 4.91 -8.89
CA LYS A 118 8.79 6.05 -8.79
C LYS A 118 7.79 6.07 -9.94
N GLU A 119 8.26 5.78 -11.15
CA GLU A 119 7.45 5.70 -12.36
C GLU A 119 6.49 4.50 -12.30
N GLN A 120 6.93 3.37 -11.72
CA GLN A 120 6.07 2.22 -11.51
C GLN A 120 4.96 2.51 -10.47
N TRP A 121 5.27 3.24 -9.40
CA TRP A 121 4.28 3.71 -8.42
C TRP A 121 3.21 4.60 -9.06
N GLU A 122 3.59 5.53 -9.93
CA GLU A 122 2.62 6.35 -10.69
C GLU A 122 1.66 5.46 -11.50
N LYS A 123 2.18 4.40 -12.15
CA LYS A 123 1.34 3.45 -12.88
C LYS A 123 0.44 2.61 -11.98
N ILE A 124 0.93 2.17 -10.83
CA ILE A 124 0.09 1.48 -9.84
C ILE A 124 -1.06 2.39 -9.39
N ALA A 125 -0.78 3.67 -9.13
CA ALA A 125 -1.80 4.65 -8.76
C ALA A 125 -2.83 4.88 -9.88
N GLU A 126 -2.39 4.96 -11.14
CA GLU A 126 -3.28 5.05 -12.30
C GLU A 126 -4.22 3.82 -12.38
N VAL A 127 -3.71 2.60 -12.17
CA VAL A 127 -4.54 1.38 -12.14
C VAL A 127 -5.58 1.45 -11.03
N CYS A 128 -5.14 1.76 -9.81
CA CYS A 128 -6.03 1.90 -8.65
C CYS A 128 -7.15 2.90 -8.91
N GLN A 129 -6.81 4.06 -9.50
CA GLN A 129 -7.80 5.10 -9.81
C GLN A 129 -8.78 4.64 -10.89
N ARG A 130 -8.29 4.15 -12.04
CA ARG A 130 -9.14 3.78 -13.18
C ARG A 130 -10.08 2.62 -12.84
N LYS A 131 -9.59 1.63 -12.10
CA LYS A 131 -10.36 0.45 -11.68
C LYS A 131 -11.12 0.65 -10.38
N ARG A 132 -10.96 1.81 -9.73
CA ARG A 132 -11.56 2.13 -8.43
C ARG A 132 -11.23 1.07 -7.36
N LEU A 133 -9.96 0.66 -7.33
CA LEU A 133 -9.40 -0.20 -6.29
C LEU A 133 -9.08 0.66 -5.07
N PHE A 134 -9.17 0.07 -3.89
CA PHE A 134 -8.80 0.74 -2.64
C PHE A 134 -7.36 0.39 -2.25
N PRO A 135 -6.40 1.33 -2.33
CA PRO A 135 -5.04 1.08 -1.86
C PRO A 135 -4.97 1.03 -0.33
N PHE A 136 -4.40 -0.04 0.20
CA PHE A 136 -4.14 -0.23 1.62
C PHE A 136 -2.64 -0.39 1.86
N PHE A 137 -2.01 0.64 2.42
CA PHE A 137 -0.56 0.66 2.62
C PHE A 137 -0.15 0.10 3.98
N ASP A 138 0.74 -0.88 3.96
CA ASP A 138 1.52 -1.31 5.11
C ASP A 138 2.86 -0.56 5.12
N SER A 139 3.06 0.30 6.12
CA SER A 139 4.26 1.13 6.27
C SER A 139 4.94 0.82 7.60
N ALA A 140 5.83 -0.16 7.59
CA ALA A 140 6.57 -0.62 8.77
C ALA A 140 8.03 -0.14 8.81
N TYR A 141 8.58 0.25 7.66
CA TYR A 141 10.03 0.44 7.47
C TYR A 141 10.40 1.81 6.88
N GLN A 142 9.52 2.81 7.01
CA GLN A 142 9.79 4.17 6.54
C GLN A 142 11.08 4.73 7.18
N GLY A 143 12.02 5.16 6.35
CA GLY A 143 13.36 5.60 6.72
C GLY A 143 14.44 4.51 6.60
N PHE A 144 14.09 3.26 6.31
CA PHE A 144 15.05 2.15 6.17
C PHE A 144 15.37 1.79 4.72
N ALA A 145 14.59 2.24 3.73
CA ALA A 145 14.88 1.93 2.33
C ALA A 145 15.92 2.89 1.75
N SER A 146 15.68 4.21 1.82
CA SER A 146 16.64 5.21 1.36
C SER A 146 17.51 5.82 2.47
N GLY A 147 17.11 5.64 3.73
CA GLY A 147 17.66 6.39 4.87
C GLY A 147 16.92 7.70 5.17
N SER A 148 15.88 8.04 4.40
CA SER A 148 15.04 9.23 4.58
C SER A 148 13.56 8.85 4.68
N ALA A 149 12.91 9.25 5.77
CA ALA A 149 11.49 9.00 5.96
C ALA A 149 10.64 9.69 4.88
N ASP A 150 11.04 10.87 4.41
CA ASP A 150 10.30 11.63 3.41
C ASP A 150 10.42 10.99 2.01
N GLU A 151 11.58 10.41 1.69
CA GLU A 151 11.77 9.73 0.40
C GLU A 151 11.06 8.37 0.36
N ASP A 152 11.06 7.65 1.48
CA ASP A 152 10.38 6.35 1.63
C ASP A 152 8.84 6.50 1.64
N ALA A 153 8.32 7.74 1.72
CA ALA A 153 6.89 8.05 1.64
C ALA A 153 6.36 8.26 0.20
N TRP A 154 7.13 7.89 -0.83
CA TRP A 154 6.77 8.17 -2.23
C TRP A 154 5.56 7.39 -2.73
N ALA A 155 5.32 6.20 -2.18
CA ALA A 155 4.26 5.28 -2.60
C ALA A 155 2.83 5.86 -2.47
#